data_AF-A0A522ESN0-F1
#
_entry.id   AF-A0A522ESN0-F1
#
_cell.length_a   1.000
_cell.length_b   1.000
_cell.length_c   1.000
_cell.angle_alpha   90.00
_cell.angle_beta   90.00
_cell.angle_gamma   90.00
#
_symmetry.space_group_name_H-M   'P 1'
#
loop_
_entity.id
_entity.type
_entity.pdbx_description
1 polymer ?
#
loop_
_entity_poly.entity_id
_entity_poly.type
_entity_poly.pdbx_seq_one_letter_code
_entity_poly.pdbx_strand_id
1 'polypeptide(L)'
;MIDSSQFISALTSPLLTLWQTIVDNALGIIAAAAVVCIGYLIGHALGWLLSKALEKSKLDENIEKIHLHDALGFIKFHALLGTLLKWYVVSLFIAASVPLISSASLAAMIQGFAFWLPSFLAGVLIFAIALVFAEVVHQHLTNAKTKGLRLVAEGVKIVFIIIGGLIALDQMQVQIQLASNIVLIIVGGFALAIALAVGIGGGLALKDEAHAWLKNLHKK
;
A
#
# COMPACT_ATOMS: atom_id res chain seq x y z
N MET A 1 29.55 -23.16 30.18
CA MET A 1 30.49 -22.33 29.39
C MET A 1 30.35 -22.79 27.95
N ILE A 2 29.88 -21.95 27.03
CA ILE A 2 29.95 -22.28 25.60
C ILE A 2 31.42 -22.07 25.22
N ASP A 3 32.12 -23.13 24.83
CA ASP A 3 33.50 -23.01 24.36
C ASP A 3 33.56 -22.06 23.16
N SER A 4 34.56 -21.18 23.14
CA SER A 4 34.77 -20.21 22.05
C SER A 4 34.83 -20.88 20.66
N SER A 5 35.23 -22.14 20.60
CA SER A 5 35.21 -22.98 19.39
C SER A 5 33.79 -23.29 18.88
N GLN A 6 32.81 -23.52 19.76
CA GLN A 6 31.41 -23.74 19.37
C GLN A 6 30.71 -22.48 18.91
N PHE A 7 31.06 -21.33 19.51
CA PHE A 7 30.56 -20.03 19.03
C PHE A 7 31.12 -19.71 17.64
N ILE A 8 32.42 -19.94 17.42
CA ILE A 8 33.04 -19.72 16.11
C ILE A 8 32.43 -20.65 15.05
N SER A 9 32.24 -21.94 15.34
CA SER A 9 31.63 -22.86 14.37
C SER A 9 30.15 -22.51 14.06
N ALA A 10 29.40 -22.03 15.05
CA ALA A 10 28.02 -21.56 14.84
C ALA A 10 27.94 -20.34 13.90
N LEU A 11 28.96 -19.48 13.88
CA LEU A 11 29.03 -18.33 12.97
C LEU A 11 29.63 -18.68 11.60
N THR A 12 30.62 -19.58 11.54
CA THR A 12 31.35 -19.87 10.30
C THR A 12 30.67 -20.91 9.43
N SER A 13 29.95 -21.87 10.00
CA SER A 13 29.31 -22.95 9.24
C SER A 13 28.26 -22.43 8.25
N PRO A 14 27.35 -21.49 8.62
CA PRO A 14 26.40 -20.90 7.68
C PRO A 14 27.10 -20.12 6.56
N LEU A 15 28.14 -19.35 6.90
CA LEU A 15 28.90 -18.56 5.93
C LEU A 15 29.63 -19.46 4.92
N LEU A 16 30.25 -20.56 5.39
CA LEU A 16 30.90 -21.53 4.52
C LEU A 16 29.90 -22.23 3.60
N THR A 17 28.71 -22.54 4.11
CA THR A 17 27.64 -23.19 3.34
C THR A 17 27.11 -22.25 2.25
N LEU A 18 26.93 -20.96 2.56
CA LEU A 18 26.56 -19.93 1.58
C LEU A 18 27.66 -19.76 0.52
N TRP A 19 28.92 -19.72 0.94
CA TRP A 19 30.06 -19.59 0.04
C TRP A 19 30.14 -20.75 -0.94
N GLN A 20 30.07 -21.99 -0.44
CA GLN A 20 30.07 -23.19 -1.28
C GLN A 20 28.88 -23.19 -2.24
N THR A 21 27.69 -22.84 -1.76
CA THR A 21 26.50 -22.74 -2.61
C THR A 21 26.69 -21.73 -3.74
N ILE A 22 27.32 -20.57 -3.49
CA ILE A 22 27.58 -19.57 -4.53
C ILE A 22 28.59 -20.11 -5.57
N VAL A 23 29.68 -20.73 -5.11
CA VAL A 23 30.72 -21.28 -6.00
C VAL A 23 30.16 -22.41 -6.86
N ASP A 24 29.40 -23.32 -6.27
CA ASP A 24 28.80 -24.47 -6.97
C ASP A 24 27.73 -24.03 -7.99
N ASN A 25 27.13 -22.85 -7.80
CA ASN A 25 26.11 -22.29 -8.67
C ASN A 25 26.62 -21.13 -9.53
N ALA A 26 27.94 -20.94 -9.66
CA ALA A 26 28.52 -19.79 -10.36
C ALA A 26 27.95 -19.60 -11.78
N LEU A 27 27.84 -20.68 -12.57
CA LEU A 27 27.28 -20.63 -13.92
C LEU A 27 25.80 -20.22 -13.94
N GLY A 28 25.00 -20.78 -13.04
CA GLY A 28 23.58 -20.44 -12.90
C GLY A 28 23.36 -19.00 -12.45
N ILE A 29 24.20 -18.50 -11.55
CA ILE A 29 24.18 -17.11 -11.08
C ILE A 29 24.54 -16.15 -12.22
N ILE A 30 25.53 -16.48 -13.06
CA ILE A 30 25.88 -15.67 -14.23
C ILE A 30 24.71 -15.62 -15.23
N ALA A 31 24.08 -16.76 -15.50
CA ALA A 31 22.91 -16.82 -16.38
C ALA A 31 21.73 -16.02 -15.80
N ALA A 32 21.48 -16.14 -14.49
CA ALA A 32 20.46 -15.38 -13.79
C ALA A 32 20.73 -13.86 -13.85
N ALA A 33 21.99 -13.46 -13.64
CA ALA A 33 22.41 -12.06 -13.74
C ALA A 33 22.18 -11.49 -15.14
N ALA A 34 22.46 -12.25 -16.20
CA ALA A 34 22.18 -11.84 -17.57
C ALA A 34 20.68 -11.58 -17.80
N VAL A 35 19.80 -12.47 -17.30
CA VAL A 35 18.34 -12.30 -17.38
C VAL A 35 17.89 -11.06 -16.61
N VAL A 36 18.40 -10.83 -15.41
CA VAL A 36 18.08 -9.64 -14.61
C VAL A 36 18.57 -8.36 -15.30
N CYS A 37 19.74 -8.38 -15.94
CA CYS A 37 20.23 -7.25 -16.74
C CYS A 37 19.28 -6.91 -17.89
N ILE A 38 18.78 -7.92 -18.61
CA ILE A 38 17.77 -7.73 -19.66
C ILE A 38 16.49 -7.13 -19.06
N GLY A 39 16.03 -7.67 -17.93
CA GLY A 39 14.87 -7.15 -17.20
C GLY A 39 15.03 -5.70 -16.76
N TYR A 40 16.23 -5.30 -16.33
CA TYR A 40 16.54 -3.93 -15.98
C TYR A 40 16.43 -2.98 -17.16
N LEU A 41 16.96 -3.38 -18.33
CA LEU A 41 16.86 -2.56 -19.55
C LEU A 41 15.39 -2.40 -19.98
N ILE A 42 14.63 -3.50 -20.00
CA ILE A 42 13.21 -3.49 -20.38
C ILE A 42 12.40 -2.67 -19.37
N GLY A 43 12.60 -2.91 -18.07
CA GLY A 43 11.92 -2.17 -17.01
C GLY A 43 12.23 -0.68 -17.06
N HIS A 44 13.48 -0.30 -17.36
CA HIS A 44 13.85 1.10 -17.52
C HIS A 44 13.15 1.74 -18.73
N ALA A 45 13.12 1.06 -19.87
CA ALA A 45 12.43 1.53 -21.07
C ALA A 45 10.91 1.70 -20.83
N LEU A 46 10.26 0.69 -20.24
CA LEU A 46 8.83 0.73 -19.93
C LEU A 46 8.49 1.78 -18.88
N GLY A 47 9.27 1.88 -17.80
CA GLY A 47 9.08 2.88 -16.76
C GLY A 47 9.24 4.31 -17.27
N TRP A 48 10.25 4.54 -18.13
CA TRP A 48 10.44 5.83 -18.82
C TRP A 48 9.27 6.15 -19.75
N LEU A 49 8.81 5.18 -20.54
CA LEU A 49 7.69 5.34 -21.46
C LEU A 49 6.40 5.68 -20.71
N LEU A 50 6.09 4.96 -19.63
CA LEU A 50 4.92 5.22 -18.79
C LEU A 50 5.00 6.61 -18.15
N SER A 51 6.14 6.95 -17.55
CA SER A 51 6.37 8.26 -16.94
C SER A 51 6.08 9.39 -17.93
N LYS A 52 6.61 9.28 -19.15
CA LYS A 52 6.42 10.27 -20.22
C LYS A 52 4.98 10.30 -20.75
N ALA A 53 4.30 9.16 -20.78
CA ALA A 53 2.89 9.10 -21.18
C ALA A 53 1.98 9.77 -20.15
N LEU A 54 2.23 9.53 -18.86
CA LEU A 54 1.48 10.10 -17.74
C LEU A 54 1.78 11.60 -17.56
N GLU A 55 3.00 12.04 -17.82
CA GLU A 55 3.37 13.46 -17.83
C GLU A 55 2.51 14.25 -18.84
N LYS A 56 2.30 13.70 -20.04
CA LYS A 56 1.41 14.30 -21.05
C LYS A 56 -0.05 14.40 -20.59
N SER A 57 -0.49 13.53 -19.68
CA SER A 57 -1.84 13.54 -19.14
C SER A 57 -2.09 14.66 -18.11
N LYS A 58 -1.08 15.50 -17.79
CA LYS A 58 -1.19 16.56 -16.78
C LYS A 58 -1.65 16.06 -15.41
N LEU A 59 -1.36 14.79 -15.11
CA LEU A 59 -1.71 14.16 -13.82
C LEU A 59 -1.14 14.93 -12.65
N ASP A 60 0.09 15.43 -12.80
CA ASP A 60 0.76 16.25 -11.80
C ASP A 60 0.05 17.58 -11.55
N GLU A 61 -0.41 18.28 -12.60
CA GLU A 61 -1.14 19.55 -12.47
C GLU A 61 -2.45 19.38 -11.67
N ASN A 62 -3.09 18.22 -11.79
CA ASN A 62 -4.28 17.91 -11.02
C ASN A 62 -3.96 17.53 -9.56
N ILE A 63 -2.82 16.86 -9.33
CA ILE A 63 -2.38 16.46 -7.99
C ILE A 63 -1.76 17.64 -7.22
N GLU A 64 -1.13 18.58 -7.90
CA GLU A 64 -0.55 19.79 -7.31
C GLU A 64 -1.65 20.70 -6.73
N LYS A 65 -2.80 20.80 -7.39
CA LYS A 65 -4.00 21.47 -6.84
C LYS A 65 -4.48 20.84 -5.53
N ILE A 66 -4.18 19.57 -5.33
CA ILE A 66 -4.58 18.81 -4.15
C ILE A 66 -3.57 19.05 -3.00
N HIS A 67 -2.56 19.93 -3.10
CA HIS A 67 -1.56 20.16 -2.03
C HIS A 67 -0.84 18.86 -1.58
N LEU A 68 -0.80 17.86 -2.46
CA LEU A 68 -0.23 16.55 -2.14
C LEU A 68 1.31 16.55 -2.04
N HIS A 69 1.93 17.66 -2.45
CA HIS A 69 3.37 17.90 -2.34
C HIS A 69 3.87 17.77 -0.89
N ASP A 70 3.02 18.13 0.09
CA ASP A 70 3.35 18.02 1.51
C ASP A 70 3.44 16.55 1.97
N ALA A 71 2.77 15.63 1.28
CA ALA A 71 2.71 14.20 1.63
C ALA A 71 3.68 13.32 0.81
N LEU A 72 3.91 13.67 -0.47
CA LEU A 72 4.80 12.91 -1.37
C LEU A 72 6.20 13.56 -1.56
N GLY A 73 6.41 14.75 -1.00
CA GLY A 73 7.64 15.54 -1.19
C GLY A 73 7.81 16.04 -2.63
N PHE A 74 9.06 16.34 -3.01
CA PHE A 74 9.42 16.87 -4.34
C PHE A 74 9.26 15.86 -5.49
N ILE A 75 8.75 14.65 -5.24
CA ILE A 75 8.63 13.59 -6.24
C ILE A 75 7.29 13.74 -6.98
N LYS A 76 7.38 13.90 -8.31
CA LYS A 76 6.22 13.97 -9.21
C LYS A 76 5.47 12.63 -9.25
N PHE A 77 4.13 12.66 -9.27
CA PHE A 77 3.31 11.45 -9.20
C PHE A 77 3.50 10.54 -10.41
N HIS A 78 3.58 11.10 -11.63
CA HIS A 78 3.89 10.29 -12.81
C HIS A 78 5.28 9.62 -12.75
N ALA A 79 6.27 10.30 -12.16
CA ALA A 79 7.61 9.76 -12.00
C ALA A 79 7.65 8.63 -10.96
N LEU A 80 6.85 8.75 -9.89
CA LEU A 80 6.61 7.69 -8.92
C LEU A 80 6.02 6.46 -9.60
N LEU A 81 4.95 6.60 -10.39
CA LEU A 81 4.33 5.50 -11.13
C LEU A 81 5.28 4.84 -12.13
N GLY A 82 6.05 5.62 -12.90
CA GLY A 82 7.06 5.11 -13.81
C GLY A 82 8.17 4.34 -13.10
N THR A 83 8.59 4.81 -11.93
CA THR A 83 9.61 4.15 -11.10
C THR A 83 9.09 2.84 -10.52
N LEU A 84 7.84 2.82 -10.03
CA LEU A 84 7.20 1.61 -9.54
C LEU A 84 7.06 0.57 -10.64
N LEU A 85 6.62 0.96 -11.85
CA LEU A 85 6.53 0.04 -12.98
C LEU A 85 7.91 -0.53 -13.34
N LYS A 86 8.96 0.30 -13.38
CA LYS A 86 10.33 -0.16 -13.64
C LYS A 86 10.71 -1.29 -12.69
N TRP A 87 10.56 -1.06 -11.38
CA TRP A 87 10.94 -2.04 -10.37
C TRP A 87 10.03 -3.27 -10.36
N TYR A 88 8.75 -3.11 -10.70
CA TYR A 88 7.83 -4.23 -10.87
C TYR A 88 8.23 -5.14 -12.03
N VAL A 89 8.62 -4.57 -13.18
CA VAL A 89 9.13 -5.36 -14.30
C VAL A 89 10.43 -6.06 -13.91
N VAL A 90 11.36 -5.35 -13.25
CA VAL A 90 12.62 -5.94 -12.79
C VAL A 90 12.37 -7.13 -11.86
N SER A 91 11.41 -7.04 -10.93
CA SER A 91 11.12 -8.14 -10.02
C SER A 91 10.59 -9.40 -10.72
N LEU A 92 9.80 -9.24 -11.78
CA LEU A 92 9.37 -10.37 -12.62
C LEU A 92 10.56 -11.08 -13.27
N PHE A 93 11.56 -10.33 -13.74
CA PHE A 93 12.78 -10.90 -14.31
C PHE A 93 13.67 -11.56 -13.24
N ILE A 94 13.73 -11.01 -12.02
CA ILE A 94 14.40 -11.68 -10.90
C ILE A 94 13.71 -13.03 -10.64
N ALA A 95 12.38 -13.08 -10.56
CA ALA A 95 11.63 -14.33 -10.37
C ALA A 95 11.86 -15.33 -11.51
N ALA A 96 11.89 -14.85 -12.75
CA ALA A 96 12.17 -15.69 -13.93
C ALA A 96 13.61 -16.22 -13.97
N SER A 97 14.55 -15.55 -13.29
CA SER A 97 15.95 -15.98 -13.22
C SER A 97 16.20 -17.09 -12.19
N VAL A 98 15.31 -17.24 -11.20
CA VAL A 98 15.44 -18.21 -10.10
C VAL A 98 15.68 -19.65 -10.58
N PRO A 99 14.93 -20.19 -11.57
CA PRO A 99 15.11 -21.59 -12.00
C PRO A 99 16.47 -21.86 -12.65
N LEU A 100 17.23 -20.82 -13.03
CA LEU A 100 18.57 -20.96 -13.59
C LEU A 100 19.61 -21.30 -12.51
N ILE A 101 19.27 -21.12 -11.24
CA ILE A 101 20.09 -21.47 -10.08
C ILE A 101 19.76 -22.89 -9.67
N SER A 102 20.72 -23.81 -9.78
CA SER A 102 20.51 -25.24 -9.49
C SER A 102 20.28 -25.56 -8.01
N SER A 103 20.77 -24.73 -7.08
CA SER A 103 20.57 -24.92 -5.64
C SER A 103 19.15 -24.56 -5.21
N ALA A 104 18.41 -25.56 -4.73
CA ALA A 104 17.05 -25.38 -4.20
C ALA A 104 16.98 -24.41 -3.02
N SER A 105 17.99 -24.39 -2.14
CA SER A 105 18.01 -23.49 -0.98
C SER A 105 18.18 -22.03 -1.39
N LEU A 106 19.15 -21.75 -2.28
CA LEU A 106 19.40 -20.40 -2.78
C LEU A 106 18.25 -19.90 -3.65
N ALA A 107 17.72 -20.77 -4.53
CA ALA A 107 16.56 -20.47 -5.35
C ALA A 107 15.34 -20.08 -4.50
N ALA A 108 15.02 -20.83 -3.44
CA ALA A 108 13.89 -20.53 -2.56
C ALA A 108 14.03 -19.18 -1.85
N MET A 109 15.23 -18.84 -1.37
CA MET A 109 15.49 -17.54 -0.73
C MET A 109 15.29 -16.38 -1.71
N ILE A 110 15.85 -16.48 -2.92
CA ILE A 110 15.72 -15.45 -3.95
C ILE A 110 14.28 -15.35 -4.44
N GLN A 111 13.59 -16.48 -4.57
CA GLN A 111 12.19 -16.54 -4.98
C GLN A 111 11.27 -15.81 -4.00
N GLY A 112 11.46 -16.04 -2.69
CA GLY A 112 10.73 -15.30 -1.65
C GLY A 112 10.93 -13.80 -1.78
N PHE A 113 12.17 -13.34 -1.96
CA PHE A 113 12.47 -11.93 -2.17
C PHE A 113 11.87 -11.38 -3.47
N ALA A 114 11.95 -12.16 -4.56
CA ALA A 114 11.44 -11.78 -5.88
C ALA A 114 9.90 -11.61 -5.89
N PHE A 115 9.16 -12.37 -5.08
CA PHE A 115 7.71 -12.23 -4.93
C PHE A 115 7.30 -11.17 -3.90
N TRP A 116 8.12 -10.97 -2.87
CA TRP A 116 7.89 -9.91 -1.89
C TRP A 116 8.05 -8.51 -2.52
N LEU A 117 9.03 -8.32 -3.40
CA LEU A 117 9.30 -7.02 -4.03
C LEU A 117 8.10 -6.42 -4.82
N PRO A 118 7.42 -7.14 -5.74
CA PRO A 118 6.24 -6.62 -6.42
C PRO A 118 5.09 -6.33 -5.45
N SER A 119 4.90 -7.15 -4.43
CA SER A 119 3.90 -6.92 -3.37
C SER A 119 4.22 -5.64 -2.58
N PHE A 120 5.50 -5.42 -2.27
CA PHE A 120 5.97 -4.20 -1.63
C PHE A 120 5.68 -2.94 -2.46
N LEU A 121 6.01 -2.98 -3.76
CA LEU A 121 5.74 -1.88 -4.69
C LEU A 121 4.24 -1.59 -4.83
N ALA A 122 3.40 -2.64 -4.87
CA ALA A 122 1.95 -2.49 -4.87
C ALA A 122 1.45 -1.82 -3.58
N GLY A 123 2.01 -2.17 -2.41
CA GLY A 123 1.70 -1.51 -1.15
C GLY A 123 2.07 -0.01 -1.17
N VAL A 124 3.25 0.33 -1.68
CA VAL A 124 3.66 1.75 -1.86
C VAL A 124 2.68 2.49 -2.77
N LEU A 125 2.25 1.86 -3.87
CA LEU A 125 1.27 2.44 -4.79
C LEU A 125 -0.08 2.68 -4.11
N ILE A 126 -0.59 1.69 -3.38
CA ILE A 126 -1.86 1.79 -2.64
C ILE A 126 -1.76 2.92 -1.61
N PHE A 127 -0.65 3.02 -0.89
CA PHE A 127 -0.47 4.08 0.09
C PHE A 127 -0.45 5.46 -0.58
N ALA A 128 0.28 5.61 -1.68
CA ALA A 128 0.30 6.86 -2.44
C ALA A 128 -1.11 7.26 -2.91
N ILE A 129 -1.91 6.31 -3.42
CA ILE A 129 -3.30 6.55 -3.81
C ILE A 129 -4.14 6.96 -2.59
N ALA A 130 -3.99 6.28 -1.46
CA ALA A 130 -4.73 6.61 -0.25
C ALA A 130 -4.41 8.03 0.26
N LEU A 131 -3.15 8.48 0.16
CA LEU A 131 -2.77 9.86 0.46
C LEU A 131 -3.50 10.85 -0.45
N VAL A 132 -3.56 10.59 -1.77
CA VAL A 132 -4.33 11.40 -2.73
C VAL A 132 -5.78 11.51 -2.27
N PHE A 133 -6.42 10.37 -1.99
CA PHE A 133 -7.83 10.34 -1.56
C PHE A 133 -8.06 11.08 -0.24
N ALA A 134 -7.18 10.89 0.74
CA ALA A 134 -7.28 11.56 2.04
C ALA A 134 -7.28 13.08 1.88
N GLU A 135 -6.41 13.60 1.02
CA GLU A 135 -6.30 15.03 0.78
C GLU A 135 -7.45 15.58 -0.07
N VAL A 136 -7.91 14.84 -1.09
CA VAL A 136 -9.12 15.21 -1.85
C VAL A 136 -10.31 15.38 -0.91
N VAL A 137 -10.53 14.42 -0.01
CA VAL A 137 -11.64 14.48 0.96
C VAL A 137 -11.45 15.66 1.92
N HIS A 138 -10.23 15.87 2.42
CA HIS A 138 -9.90 17.00 3.29
C HIS A 138 -10.23 18.36 2.64
N GLN A 139 -9.83 18.56 1.38
CA GLN A 139 -10.12 19.79 0.64
C GLN A 139 -11.62 20.00 0.40
N HIS A 140 -12.37 18.95 0.08
CA HIS A 140 -13.81 19.06 -0.10
C HIS A 140 -14.52 19.47 1.19
N LEU A 141 -14.09 18.92 2.33
CA LEU A 141 -14.68 19.24 3.64
C LEU A 141 -14.28 20.64 4.14
N THR A 142 -13.05 21.08 3.87
CA THR A 142 -12.58 22.42 4.31
C THR A 142 -13.13 23.56 3.46
N ASN A 143 -13.46 23.31 2.19
CA ASN A 143 -14.07 24.31 1.30
C ASN A 143 -15.56 24.59 1.60
N ALA A 144 -16.22 23.72 2.38
CA ALA A 144 -17.56 24.00 2.87
C ALA A 144 -17.51 25.10 3.94
N LYS A 145 -18.18 26.24 3.69
CA LYS A 145 -18.14 27.49 4.51
C LYS A 145 -18.78 27.37 5.91
N THR A 146 -18.76 26.20 6.53
CA THR A 146 -19.38 25.92 7.82
C THR A 146 -18.34 25.98 8.94
N LYS A 147 -18.59 26.81 9.96
CA LYS A 147 -17.72 26.88 11.16
C LYS A 147 -17.68 25.50 11.84
N GLY A 148 -16.48 24.98 12.09
CA GLY A 148 -16.26 23.69 12.77
C GLY A 148 -15.88 22.51 11.87
N LEU A 149 -16.10 22.60 10.55
CA LEU A 149 -15.78 21.50 9.62
C LEU A 149 -14.28 21.21 9.48
N ARG A 150 -13.41 22.15 9.84
CA ARG A 150 -11.96 21.98 9.75
C ARG A 150 -11.42 20.89 10.70
N LEU A 151 -11.93 20.83 11.94
CA LEU A 151 -11.54 19.77 12.90
C LEU A 151 -12.01 18.39 12.43
N VAL A 152 -13.22 18.34 11.84
CA VAL A 152 -13.77 17.11 11.26
C VAL A 152 -12.97 16.67 10.04
N ALA A 153 -12.62 17.60 9.16
CA ALA A 153 -11.83 17.33 7.96
C ALA A 153 -10.46 16.73 8.30
N GLU A 154 -9.79 17.27 9.32
CA GLU A 154 -8.50 16.74 9.79
C GLU A 154 -8.63 15.31 10.35
N GLY A 155 -9.66 15.07 11.16
CA GLY A 155 -9.95 13.74 11.69
C GLY A 155 -10.24 12.72 10.58
N VAL A 156 -11.05 13.09 9.59
CA VAL A 156 -11.37 12.25 8.43
C VAL A 156 -10.10 11.94 7.62
N LYS A 157 -9.26 12.96 7.36
CA LYS A 157 -7.97 12.77 6.67
C LYS A 157 -7.10 11.73 7.37
N ILE A 158 -6.92 11.85 8.69
CA ILE A 158 -6.13 10.92 9.49
C ILE A 158 -6.69 9.50 9.38
N VAL A 159 -8.01 9.33 9.43
CA VAL A 159 -8.65 8.02 9.29
C VAL A 159 -8.35 7.40 7.91
N PHE A 160 -8.45 8.17 6.82
CA PHE A 160 -8.09 7.67 5.49
C PHE A 160 -6.61 7.30 5.37
N ILE A 161 -5.71 8.07 5.97
CA ILE A 161 -4.27 7.76 5.99
C ILE A 161 -4.02 6.47 6.76
N ILE A 162 -4.65 6.28 7.93
CA ILE A 162 -4.50 5.06 8.73
C ILE A 162 -5.04 3.85 7.96
N ILE A 163 -6.24 3.94 7.39
CA ILE A 163 -6.84 2.85 6.61
C ILE A 163 -5.97 2.53 5.39
N GLY A 164 -5.56 3.54 4.64
CA GLY A 164 -4.67 3.39 3.50
C GLY A 164 -3.33 2.76 3.87
N GLY A 165 -2.76 3.17 5.00
CA GLY A 165 -1.54 2.59 5.57
C GLY A 165 -1.72 1.12 5.94
N LEU A 166 -2.84 0.75 6.57
CA LEU A 166 -3.13 -0.65 6.88
C LEU A 166 -3.28 -1.49 5.62
N ILE A 167 -4.03 -1.03 4.62
CA ILE A 167 -4.19 -1.77 3.34
C ILE A 167 -2.82 -1.90 2.65
N ALA A 168 -2.01 -0.85 2.65
CA ALA A 168 -0.67 -0.90 2.09
C ALA A 168 0.22 -1.91 2.82
N LEU A 169 0.19 -1.94 4.16
CA LEU A 169 0.96 -2.90 4.96
C LEU A 169 0.50 -4.34 4.73
N ASP A 170 -0.81 -4.58 4.62
CA ASP A 170 -1.36 -5.89 4.28
C ASP A 170 -0.88 -6.35 2.89
N GLN A 171 -0.89 -5.45 1.90
CA GLN A 171 -0.35 -5.70 0.56
C GLN A 171 1.16 -6.01 0.58
N MET A 172 1.92 -5.40 1.49
CA MET A 172 3.34 -5.69 1.72
C MET A 172 3.59 -7.04 2.41
N GLN A 173 2.54 -7.83 2.66
CA GLN A 173 2.56 -9.10 3.38
C GLN A 173 2.99 -8.96 4.84
N VAL A 174 2.80 -7.78 5.44
CA VAL A 174 3.06 -7.55 6.85
C VAL A 174 1.83 -8.01 7.64
N GLN A 175 2.03 -8.87 8.64
CA GLN A 175 0.95 -9.32 9.51
C GLN A 175 0.45 -8.17 10.41
N ILE A 176 -0.60 -7.48 9.97
CA ILE A 176 -1.19 -6.34 10.67
C ILE A 176 -2.54 -6.64 11.32
N GLN A 177 -2.89 -7.92 11.47
CA GLN A 177 -4.23 -8.34 11.90
C GLN A 177 -4.67 -7.67 13.21
N LEU A 178 -3.75 -7.53 14.17
CA LEU A 178 -4.04 -6.83 15.43
C LEU A 178 -4.37 -5.34 15.20
N ALA A 179 -3.56 -4.63 14.41
CA ALA A 179 -3.77 -3.22 14.10
C ALA A 179 -5.07 -2.99 13.32
N SER A 180 -5.36 -3.85 12.33
CA SER A 180 -6.59 -3.81 11.54
C SER A 180 -7.83 -4.02 12.41
N ASN A 181 -7.80 -4.98 13.34
CA ASN A 181 -8.90 -5.22 14.27
C ASN A 181 -9.15 -4.03 15.22
N ILE A 182 -8.10 -3.40 15.75
CA ILE A 182 -8.23 -2.21 16.61
C ILE A 182 -8.91 -1.07 15.83
N VAL A 183 -8.46 -0.81 14.60
CA VAL A 183 -9.06 0.23 13.75
C VAL A 183 -10.50 -0.11 13.39
N LEU A 184 -10.79 -1.38 13.05
CA LEU A 184 -12.16 -1.86 12.78
C LEU A 184 -13.09 -1.62 13.97
N ILE A 185 -12.64 -1.91 15.19
CA ILE A 185 -13.43 -1.69 16.41
C ILE A 185 -13.70 -0.20 16.63
N ILE A 186 -12.69 0.65 16.47
CA ILE A 186 -12.85 2.10 16.64
C ILE A 186 -13.79 2.68 15.58
N VAL A 187 -13.51 2.43 14.30
CA VAL A 187 -14.33 2.94 13.18
C VAL A 187 -15.73 2.36 13.22
N GLY A 188 -15.86 1.07 13.50
CA GLY A 188 -17.14 0.38 13.68
C GLY A 188 -17.95 0.96 14.84
N GLY A 189 -17.30 1.26 15.97
CA GLY A 189 -17.93 1.93 17.11
C GLY A 189 -18.47 3.32 16.77
N PHE A 190 -17.70 4.14 16.07
CA PHE A 190 -18.16 5.45 15.58
C PHE A 190 -19.30 5.32 14.57
N ALA A 191 -19.21 4.38 13.62
CA ALA A 191 -20.26 4.14 12.64
C ALA A 191 -21.57 3.71 13.31
N LEU A 192 -21.50 2.85 14.33
CA LEU A 192 -22.65 2.45 15.15
C LEU A 192 -23.24 3.65 15.90
N ALA A 193 -22.41 4.50 16.51
CA ALA A 193 -22.88 5.69 17.21
C ALA A 193 -23.64 6.63 16.27
N ILE A 194 -23.12 6.87 15.06
CA ILE A 194 -23.78 7.69 14.04
C ILE A 194 -25.08 7.03 13.57
N ALA A 195 -25.06 5.72 13.29
CA ALA A 195 -26.25 4.98 12.86
C ALA A 195 -27.37 5.04 13.92
N LEU A 196 -27.03 4.93 15.20
CA LEU A 196 -27.98 5.07 16.30
C LEU A 196 -28.50 6.50 16.43
N ALA A 197 -27.63 7.51 16.35
CA ALA A 197 -28.03 8.91 16.43
C ALA A 197 -29.00 9.30 15.29
N VAL A 198 -28.70 8.88 14.07
CA VAL A 198 -29.56 9.11 12.89
C VAL A 198 -30.84 8.28 12.97
N GLY A 199 -30.75 7.01 13.38
CA GLY A 199 -31.92 6.12 13.49
C GLY A 199 -32.91 6.59 14.55
N ILE A 200 -32.43 6.95 15.74
CA ILE A 200 -33.26 7.46 16.84
C ILE A 200 -33.77 8.87 16.51
N GLY A 201 -32.89 9.76 16.03
CA GLY A 201 -33.24 11.14 15.70
C GLY A 201 -34.25 11.23 14.55
N GLY A 202 -34.04 10.48 13.48
CA GLY A 202 -34.97 10.40 12.36
C GLY A 202 -36.29 9.73 12.75
N GLY A 203 -36.25 8.66 13.54
CA GLY A 203 -37.46 7.99 14.05
C GLY A 203 -38.31 8.89 14.95
N LEU A 204 -37.67 9.69 15.81
CA LEU A 204 -38.38 10.69 16.63
C LEU A 204 -38.93 11.85 15.78
N ALA A 205 -38.16 12.33 14.79
CA ALA A 205 -38.60 13.43 13.92
C ALA A 205 -39.81 13.06 13.05
N LEU A 206 -39.85 11.82 12.54
CA LEU A 206 -40.94 11.31 11.69
C LEU A 206 -42.17 10.85 12.50
N LYS A 207 -42.08 10.81 13.84
CA LYS A 207 -43.13 10.28 14.72
C LYS A 207 -44.43 11.06 14.60
N ASP A 208 -44.35 12.39 14.55
CA ASP A 208 -45.53 13.26 14.53
C ASP A 208 -46.25 13.21 13.19
N GLU A 209 -45.50 13.13 12.08
CA GLU A 209 -46.04 12.97 10.72
C GLU A 209 -46.67 11.60 10.51
N ALA A 210 -46.06 10.54 11.03
CA ALA A 210 -46.64 9.19 11.02
C ALA A 210 -47.97 9.14 11.80
N HIS A 211 -48.06 9.80 12.95
CA HIS A 211 -49.31 9.91 13.71
C HIS A 211 -50.40 10.69 12.95
N ALA A 212 -50.04 11.76 12.24
CA ALA A 212 -50.98 12.52 11.43
C ALA A 212 -51.55 11.69 10.27
N TRP A 213 -50.70 10.91 9.59
CA TRP A 213 -51.12 10.00 8.51
C TRP A 213 -52.07 8.90 8.99
N LEU A 214 -51.76 8.27 10.13
CA LEU A 214 -52.60 7.23 10.72
C LEU A 214 -53.98 7.75 11.14
N LYS A 215 -54.06 9.00 11.60
CA LYS A 215 -55.31 9.62 12.03
C LYS A 215 -56.25 9.95 10.86
N ASN A 216 -55.69 10.24 9.69
CA ASN A 216 -56.47 10.49 8.47
C ASN A 216 -57.00 9.20 7.83
N LEU A 217 -56.32 8.07 8.03
CA LEU A 217 -56.78 6.76 7.57
C LEU A 217 -57.93 6.19 8.40
N HIS A 218 -57.98 6.48 9.71
CA HIS A 218 -59.08 6.07 10.59
C HIS A 218 -60.35 6.92 10.47
N LYS A 219 -60.36 7.97 9.65
CA LYS A 219 -61.50 8.89 9.48
C LYS A 219 -62.36 8.59 8.25
N LYS A 220 -62.14 7.46 7.59
CA LYS A 220 -62.93 6.92 6.49
C LYS A 220 -63.57 5.60 6.90
#